data_AF-A0A662SJB8-F1
#
_entry.id   AF-A0A662SJB8-F1
#
_cell.length_a   1.000
_cell.length_b   1.000
_cell.length_c   1.000
_cell.angle_alpha   90.00
_cell.angle_beta   90.00
_cell.angle_gamma   90.00
#
_symmetry.space_group_name_H-M   'P 1'
#
loop_
_entity.id
_entity.type
_entity.pdbx_description
1 polymer ?
#
loop_
_entity_poly.entity_id
_entity_poly.type
_entity_poly.pdbx_seq_one_letter_code
_entity_poly.pdbx_strand_id
1 'polypeptide(L)'
;MRASRGSDWLFPSPRRRGSHLSARAVQMRVKRLMRAIGKPEGHPHTLRHTFVTLALQAGGSPRDVQDLARHSSLEVTQIYAHAIDERKERLVNRVAESVSGGG
;
A
#
# COMPACT_ATOMS: atom_id res chain seq x y z
N MET A 1 -22.49 7.19 -4.40
CA MET A 1 -21.68 7.64 -5.57
C MET A 1 -22.46 7.32 -6.83
N ARG A 2 -22.94 8.32 -7.58
CA ARG A 2 -23.77 8.12 -8.77
C ARG A 2 -22.88 8.17 -10.01
N ALA A 3 -22.84 7.10 -10.79
CA ALA A 3 -22.10 7.04 -12.05
C ALA A 3 -22.63 8.12 -13.02
N SER A 4 -21.71 8.85 -13.64
CA SER A 4 -22.02 9.83 -14.68
C SER A 4 -22.70 9.12 -15.86
N ARG A 5 -23.83 9.67 -16.31
CA ARG A 5 -24.68 9.11 -17.37
C ARG A 5 -23.86 8.99 -18.67
N GLY A 6 -23.41 7.78 -19.01
CA GLY A 6 -22.71 7.52 -20.27
C GLY A 6 -21.73 6.33 -20.27
N SER A 7 -21.43 5.72 -19.13
CA SER A 7 -20.61 4.50 -19.05
C SER A 7 -20.81 3.77 -17.72
N ASP A 8 -20.93 2.44 -17.76
CA ASP A 8 -21.09 1.58 -16.57
C ASP A 8 -19.84 1.48 -15.68
N TRP A 9 -18.74 2.12 -16.09
CA TRP A 9 -17.48 2.11 -15.38
C TRP A 9 -17.43 3.17 -14.28
N LEU A 10 -17.03 2.77 -13.07
CA LEU A 10 -16.76 3.71 -11.96
C LEU A 10 -15.68 4.74 -12.33
N PHE A 11 -14.67 4.33 -13.10
CA PHE A 11 -13.62 5.18 -13.63
C PHE A 11 -13.61 5.14 -15.16
N PRO A 12 -14.39 5.99 -15.83
CA PRO A 12 -14.43 6.02 -17.28
C PRO A 12 -13.17 6.63 -17.89
N SER A 13 -12.85 6.19 -19.10
CA SER A 13 -11.75 6.76 -19.88
C SER A 13 -12.14 8.13 -20.42
N PRO A 14 -11.33 9.17 -20.18
CA PRO A 14 -11.55 10.48 -20.80
C PRO A 14 -11.17 10.50 -22.29
N ARG A 15 -10.47 9.48 -22.79
CA ARG A 15 -9.98 9.42 -24.18
C ARG A 15 -10.80 8.50 -25.09
N ARG A 16 -11.56 7.56 -24.52
CA ARG A 16 -12.35 6.58 -25.26
C ARG A 16 -13.70 6.40 -24.58
N ARG A 17 -14.75 6.97 -25.19
CA ARG A 17 -16.12 6.87 -24.68
C ARG A 17 -16.54 5.40 -24.58
N GLY A 18 -17.22 5.05 -23.50
CA GLY A 18 -17.66 3.67 -23.23
C GLY A 18 -16.58 2.72 -22.71
N SER A 19 -15.33 3.17 -22.52
CA SER A 19 -14.26 2.34 -21.94
C SER A 19 -13.87 2.79 -20.53
N HIS A 20 -13.20 1.92 -19.78
CA HIS A 20 -12.61 2.26 -18.48
C HIS A 20 -11.24 2.93 -18.63
N LEU A 21 -10.81 3.60 -17.56
CA LEU A 21 -9.47 4.15 -17.41
C LEU A 21 -8.42 3.03 -17.49
N SER A 22 -7.36 3.25 -18.29
CA SER A 22 -6.29 2.25 -18.44
C SER A 22 -5.29 2.31 -17.28
N ALA A 23 -4.69 1.17 -16.95
CA ALA A 23 -3.64 1.06 -15.92
C ALA A 23 -2.46 2.02 -16.20
N ARG A 24 -2.04 2.14 -17.47
CA ARG A 24 -0.99 3.07 -17.89
C ARG A 24 -1.36 4.53 -17.63
N ALA A 25 -2.63 4.89 -17.80
CA ALA A 25 -3.11 6.24 -17.52
C ALA A 25 -3.11 6.55 -16.01
N VAL A 26 -3.30 5.55 -15.15
CA VAL A 26 -3.12 5.67 -13.69
C VAL A 26 -1.65 5.81 -13.35
N GLN A 27 -0.80 4.91 -13.86
CA GLN A 27 0.65 4.92 -13.61
C GLN A 27 1.29 6.27 -13.97
N MET A 28 0.95 6.84 -15.13
CA MET A 28 1.47 8.14 -15.56
C MET A 28 1.02 9.30 -14.65
N ARG A 29 -0.21 9.26 -14.14
CA ARG A 29 -0.72 10.26 -13.19
C ARG A 29 -0.01 10.15 -11.85
N VAL A 30 0.12 8.94 -11.30
CA VAL A 30 0.85 8.72 -10.05
C VAL A 30 2.31 9.16 -10.19
N LYS A 31 2.99 8.77 -11.27
CA LYS A 31 4.38 9.18 -11.52
C LYS A 31 4.55 10.71 -11.57
N ARG A 32 3.58 11.42 -12.15
CA ARG A 32 3.59 12.89 -12.17
C ARG A 32 3.47 13.48 -10.77
N LEU A 33 2.53 12.98 -9.97
CA LEU A 33 2.35 13.44 -8.58
C LEU A 33 3.58 13.15 -7.73
N MET A 34 4.14 11.95 -7.89
CA MET A 34 5.34 11.50 -7.19
C MET A 34 6.56 12.38 -7.50
N ARG A 35 6.74 12.78 -8.77
CA ARG A 35 7.76 13.78 -9.14
C ARG A 35 7.52 15.14 -8.49
N ALA A 36 6.27 15.60 -8.41
CA ALA A 36 5.93 16.90 -7.83
C ALA A 36 6.26 16.97 -6.32
N ILE A 37 6.25 15.84 -5.62
CA ILE A 37 6.61 15.74 -4.20
C ILE A 37 8.08 15.30 -3.98
N GLY A 38 8.92 15.30 -5.03
CA GLY A 38 10.33 14.93 -4.92
C GLY A 38 10.61 13.43 -4.74
N LYS A 39 9.69 12.56 -5.13
CA LYS A 39 9.82 11.08 -5.06
C LYS A 39 9.70 10.43 -6.44
N PRO A 40 10.58 10.71 -7.42
CA PRO A 40 10.41 10.32 -8.83
C PRO A 40 10.30 8.81 -9.10
N GLU A 41 10.76 7.98 -8.17
CA GLU A 41 10.67 6.52 -8.14
C GLU A 41 9.27 5.99 -7.79
N GLY A 42 8.42 6.84 -7.21
CA GLY A 42 7.08 6.47 -6.78
C GLY A 42 6.16 6.06 -7.94
N HIS A 43 5.42 4.97 -7.72
CA HIS A 43 4.47 4.39 -8.69
C HIS A 43 3.28 3.77 -7.94
N PRO A 44 2.21 3.29 -8.62
CA PRO A 44 1.01 2.78 -7.94
C PRO A 44 1.28 1.71 -6.88
N HIS A 45 2.27 0.83 -7.10
CA HIS A 45 2.63 -0.17 -6.09
C HIS A 45 3.29 0.43 -4.85
N THR A 46 4.04 1.54 -4.97
CA THR A 46 4.60 2.25 -3.80
C THR A 46 3.49 2.66 -2.85
N LEU A 47 2.42 3.25 -3.36
CA LEU A 47 1.26 3.66 -2.56
C LEU A 47 0.61 2.48 -1.85
N ARG A 48 0.51 1.35 -2.54
CA ARG A 48 -0.01 0.12 -1.96
C ARG A 48 0.90 -0.44 -0.85
N HIS A 49 2.21 -0.45 -1.06
CA HIS A 49 3.16 -0.84 -0.02
C HIS A 49 3.04 0.09 1.19
N THR A 50 2.93 1.40 0.97
CA THR A 50 2.69 2.37 2.05
C THR A 50 1.40 2.05 2.81
N PHE A 51 0.30 1.73 2.13
CA PHE A 51 -0.94 1.32 2.78
C PHE A 51 -0.74 0.09 3.67
N VAL A 52 -0.10 -0.96 3.16
CA VAL A 52 0.14 -2.18 3.93
C VAL A 52 1.01 -1.89 5.16
N THR A 53 2.10 -1.15 4.98
CA THR A 53 2.99 -0.77 6.10
C THR A 53 2.23 0.04 7.15
N LEU A 54 1.43 1.03 6.74
CA LEU A 54 0.64 1.84 7.67
C LEU A 54 -0.42 0.99 8.41
N ALA A 55 -1.08 0.06 7.72
CA ALA A 55 -2.08 -0.80 8.33
C ALA A 55 -1.47 -1.77 9.36
N LEU A 56 -0.29 -2.31 9.07
CA LEU A 56 0.47 -3.13 10.03
C LEU A 56 0.97 -2.29 11.23
N GLN A 57 1.44 -1.07 10.98
CA GLN A 57 1.85 -0.15 12.04
C GLN A 57 0.70 0.25 12.97
N ALA A 58 -0.52 0.34 12.43
CA ALA A 58 -1.73 0.60 13.20
C ALA A 58 -2.22 -0.61 14.03
N GLY A 59 -1.51 -1.75 13.98
CA GLY A 59 -1.86 -2.96 14.74
C GLY A 59 -2.78 -3.92 14.00
N GLY A 60 -3.02 -3.70 12.70
CA GLY A 60 -3.74 -4.66 11.87
C GLY A 60 -2.99 -5.99 11.78
N SER A 61 -3.71 -7.10 11.88
CA SER A 61 -3.06 -8.41 11.73
C SER A 61 -2.63 -8.62 10.28
N PRO A 62 -1.59 -9.45 10.02
CA PRO A 62 -1.15 -9.74 8.65
C PRO A 62 -2.25 -10.30 7.77
N ARG A 63 -3.17 -11.06 8.36
CA ARG A 63 -4.30 -11.66 7.68
C ARG A 63 -5.34 -10.62 7.30
N ASP A 64 -5.66 -9.71 8.21
CA ASP A 64 -6.60 -8.62 7.94
C ASP A 64 -6.04 -7.65 6.90
N VAL A 65 -4.76 -7.31 6.99
CA VAL A 65 -4.10 -6.44 6.01
C VAL A 65 -3.97 -7.13 4.66
N GLN A 66 -3.75 -8.45 4.62
CA GLN A 66 -3.80 -9.23 3.39
C GLN A 66 -5.20 -9.27 2.79
N ASP A 67 -6.25 -9.44 3.58
CA ASP A 67 -7.64 -9.42 3.12
C ASP A 67 -8.05 -8.04 2.57
N LEU A 68 -7.63 -6.96 3.25
CA LEU A 68 -7.81 -5.58 2.77
C LEU A 68 -6.98 -5.30 1.51
N ALA A 69 -5.80 -5.91 1.40
CA ALA A 69 -4.95 -5.77 0.24
C ALA A 69 -5.39 -6.70 -0.91
N ARG A 70 -6.08 -7.82 -0.68
CA ARG A 70 -6.17 -9.10 -1.45
C ARG A 70 -6.52 -9.07 -2.96
N HIS A 71 -6.46 -7.92 -3.61
CA HIS A 71 -6.60 -7.75 -5.06
C HIS A 71 -5.32 -7.38 -5.85
N SER A 72 -4.08 -7.60 -5.40
CA SER A 72 -2.95 -7.22 -6.31
C SER A 72 -1.64 -8.00 -6.35
N SER A 73 -1.50 -9.18 -5.73
CA SER A 73 -0.48 -10.18 -6.11
C SER A 73 -0.39 -11.23 -5.00
N LEU A 74 -0.42 -12.50 -5.38
CA LEU A 74 -0.22 -13.65 -4.50
C LEU A 74 1.23 -13.73 -3.94
N GLU A 75 2.14 -12.85 -4.37
CA GLU A 75 3.59 -13.00 -4.24
C GLU A 75 4.23 -12.19 -3.10
N VAL A 76 3.49 -11.30 -2.41
CA VAL A 76 4.06 -10.37 -1.40
C VAL A 76 3.83 -10.83 0.06
N THR A 77 3.11 -11.93 0.27
CA THR A 77 2.78 -12.45 1.61
C THR A 77 4.02 -12.78 2.44
N GLN A 78 5.08 -13.29 1.82
CA GLN A 78 6.30 -13.69 2.52
C GLN A 78 7.14 -12.49 3.03
N ILE A 79 7.20 -11.40 2.26
CA ILE A 79 7.98 -10.21 2.63
C ILE A 79 7.39 -9.51 3.87
N TYR A 80 6.06 -9.49 4.02
CA TYR A 80 5.43 -8.84 5.16
C TYR A 80 5.53 -9.63 6.47
N ALA A 81 5.66 -10.96 6.41
CA ALA A 81 5.93 -11.77 7.60
C ALA A 81 7.28 -11.38 8.22
N HIS A 82 8.33 -11.27 7.39
CA HIS A 82 9.66 -10.88 7.84
C HIS A 82 9.70 -9.50 8.51
N ALA A 83 8.96 -8.52 7.98
CA ALA A 83 8.91 -7.17 8.55
C ALA A 83 8.31 -7.12 9.97
N ILE A 84 7.45 -8.09 10.32
CA ILE A 84 6.84 -8.21 11.64
C ILE A 84 7.78 -8.89 12.61
N ASP A 85 8.49 -9.93 12.16
CA ASP A 85 9.50 -10.60 12.98
C ASP A 85 10.59 -9.62 13.40
N GLU A 86 11.11 -8.80 12.48
CA GLU A 86 12.07 -7.74 12.83
C GLU A 86 11.49 -6.71 13.81
N ARG A 87 10.18 -6.41 13.74
CA ARG A 87 9.54 -5.46 14.67
C ARG A 87 9.35 -6.07 16.05
N LYS A 88 9.01 -7.35 16.10
CA LYS A 88 8.85 -8.12 17.33
C LYS A 88 10.20 -8.26 18.05
N GLU A 89 11.26 -8.57 17.32
CA GLU A 89 12.64 -8.56 17.83
C GLU A 89 13.05 -7.19 18.35
N ARG A 90 12.77 -6.11 17.59
CA ARG A 90 13.03 -4.73 18.06
C ARG A 90 12.25 -4.35 19.32
N LEU A 91 11.04 -4.87 19.50
CA LEU A 91 10.25 -4.67 20.73
C LEU A 91 10.85 -5.44 21.91
N VAL A 92 11.21 -6.70 21.70
CA VAL A 92 11.86 -7.55 22.71
C VAL A 92 13.19 -6.94 23.16
N ASN A 93 14.02 -6.47 22.22
CA ASN A 93 15.31 -5.85 22.54
C ASN A 93 15.15 -4.57 23.36
N ARG A 94 14.18 -3.71 23.02
CA ARG A 94 13.92 -2.49 23.82
C ARG A 94 13.45 -2.79 25.24
N VAL A 95 12.61 -3.81 25.42
CA VAL A 95 12.18 -4.25 26.77
C VAL A 95 13.37 -4.82 27.53
N ALA A 96 14.19 -5.66 26.88
CA ALA A 96 15.40 -6.23 27.49
C ALA A 96 16.40 -5.14 27.92
N GLU A 97 16.65 -4.13 27.08
CA GLU A 97 17.50 -2.98 27.40
C GLU A 97 16.94 -2.15 28.57
N SER A 98 15.61 -1.95 28.62
CA SER A 98 14.96 -1.21 29.72
C SER A 98 14.99 -1.94 31.06
N VAL A 99 15.03 -3.28 31.05
CA VAL A 99 15.12 -4.13 32.25
C VAL A 99 16.56 -4.28 32.72
N SER A 100 17.52 -4.24 31.80
CA SER A 100 18.96 -4.41 32.09
C SER A 100 19.66 -3.13 32.57
N GLY A 101 19.06 -1.96 32.37
CA GLY A 101 19.61 -0.64 32.74
C GLY A 101 19.26 -0.16 34.17
N GLY A 102 18.64 -1.00 34.99
CA GLY A 102 18.30 -0.68 36.38
C GLY A 102 19.02 -1.60 37.37
N GLY A 103 20.29 -1.31 37.64
CA GLY A 103 21.14 -2.01 38.61
C GLY A 103 22.43 -1.26 38.87
#